data_AF-A0A6B3HNI4-F1
#
_entry.id   AF-A0A6B3HNI4-F1
#
_cell.length_a   1.000
_cell.length_b   1.000
_cell.length_c   1.000
_cell.angle_alpha   90.00
_cell.angle_beta   90.00
_cell.angle_gamma   90.00
#
_symmetry.space_group_name_H-M   'P 1'
#
loop_
_entity.id
_entity.type
_entity.pdbx_description
1 polymer ?
#
loop_
_entity_poly.entity_id
_entity_poly.type
_entity_poly.pdbx_seq_one_letter_code
_entity_poly.pdbx_strand_id
1 'polypeptide(L)'
;RLVATLITGIGGASAMPHARAWARARPGLGHVFAGAWERFPPEEYAAEVLTHCDLRHTVLAVSDRRQLRALHHLPYVPTLSLRLDLSDAEIAAALRGIRLDGLLLRRATRLTELSFLSTFADSLSVLDLGWCPALRDFTPLAGLHQLRVLFLNTQGMLPADLAPLADLPAL
;
A
#
# COMPACT_ATOMS: atom_id res chain seq x y z
N ARG A 1 10.28 -22.04 6.66
CA ARG A 1 10.40 -21.36 5.36
C ARG A 1 9.93 -22.27 4.22
N LEU A 2 10.56 -23.43 4.00
CA LEU A 2 10.19 -24.36 2.91
C LEU A 2 8.70 -24.71 2.83
N VAL A 3 8.07 -25.12 3.94
CA VAL A 3 6.65 -25.50 3.87
C VAL A 3 5.71 -24.28 3.80
N ALA A 4 6.14 -23.07 4.20
CA ALA A 4 5.40 -21.83 3.90
C ALA A 4 5.43 -21.55 2.39
N THR A 5 6.59 -21.71 1.75
CA THR A 5 6.75 -21.60 0.30
C THR A 5 5.93 -22.65 -0.45
N LEU A 6 5.78 -23.86 0.09
CA LEU A 6 4.91 -24.89 -0.48
C LEU A 6 3.43 -24.48 -0.38
N ILE A 7 2.98 -24.01 0.78
CA ILE A 7 1.58 -23.59 1.00
C ILE A 7 1.23 -22.43 0.07
N THR A 8 2.07 -21.40 0.01
CA THR A 8 1.87 -20.28 -0.92
C THR A 8 2.07 -20.72 -2.36
N GLY A 9 2.91 -21.73 -2.59
CA GLY A 9 3.17 -22.44 -3.83
C GLY A 9 1.99 -23.25 -4.39
N ILE A 10 1.06 -23.69 -3.54
CA ILE A 10 -0.19 -24.34 -3.95
C ILE A 10 -1.25 -23.26 -4.16
N GLY A 11 -1.46 -22.40 -3.16
CA GLY A 11 -2.48 -21.35 -3.22
C GLY A 11 -3.92 -21.89 -3.26
N GLY A 12 -4.86 -21.00 -3.48
CA GLY A 12 -6.29 -21.31 -3.59
C GLY A 12 -6.97 -21.58 -2.25
N ALA A 13 -8.28 -21.82 -2.31
CA ALA A 13 -9.11 -22.03 -1.13
C ALA A 13 -8.71 -23.29 -0.33
N SER A 14 -8.24 -24.34 -1.01
CA SER A 14 -7.81 -25.59 -0.38
C SER A 14 -6.56 -25.43 0.49
N ALA A 15 -5.66 -24.50 0.15
CA ALA A 15 -4.47 -24.20 0.95
C ALA A 15 -4.75 -23.24 2.11
N MET A 16 -5.96 -22.66 2.20
CA MET A 16 -6.32 -21.65 3.21
C MET A 16 -6.17 -22.15 4.66
N PRO A 17 -6.65 -23.37 5.04
CA PRO A 17 -6.51 -23.84 6.41
C PRO A 17 -5.05 -23.95 6.84
N HIS A 18 -4.17 -24.35 5.91
CA HIS A 18 -2.74 -24.45 6.14
C HIS A 18 -2.07 -23.07 6.22
N ALA A 19 -2.44 -22.15 5.33
CA ALA A 19 -1.95 -20.77 5.37
C ALA A 19 -2.30 -20.09 6.70
N ARG A 20 -3.56 -20.20 7.14
CA ARG A 20 -4.06 -19.67 8.41
C ARG A 20 -3.34 -20.28 9.61
N ALA A 21 -3.25 -21.61 9.67
CA ALA A 21 -2.55 -22.30 10.76
C ALA A 21 -1.09 -21.85 10.86
N TRP A 22 -0.43 -21.69 9.71
CA TRP A 22 0.95 -21.27 9.66
C TRP A 22 1.14 -19.81 10.06
N ALA A 23 0.35 -18.88 9.52
CA ALA A 23 0.45 -17.45 9.84
C ALA A 23 0.33 -17.22 11.35
N ARG A 24 -0.62 -17.89 12.00
CA ARG A 24 -0.79 -17.84 13.47
C ARG A 24 0.40 -18.41 14.23
N ALA A 25 0.94 -19.54 13.78
CA ALA A 25 2.06 -20.19 14.45
C ALA A 25 3.39 -19.44 14.23
N ARG A 26 3.54 -18.71 13.12
CA ARG A 26 4.80 -18.04 12.72
C ARG A 26 4.56 -16.67 12.07
N PRO A 27 4.13 -15.65 12.84
CA PRO A 27 3.82 -14.32 12.32
C PRO A 27 4.98 -13.65 11.57
N GLY A 28 6.23 -13.90 11.98
CA GLY A 28 7.44 -13.29 11.39
C GLY A 28 7.73 -13.68 9.92
N LEU A 29 6.97 -14.60 9.33
CA LEU A 29 7.05 -14.93 7.90
C LEU A 29 6.04 -14.15 7.04
N GLY A 30 5.53 -13.02 7.53
CA GLY A 30 4.53 -12.19 6.85
C GLY A 30 4.89 -11.87 5.39
N HIS A 31 6.16 -11.60 5.09
CA HIS A 31 6.63 -11.34 3.71
C HIS A 31 6.31 -12.46 2.71
N VAL A 32 6.34 -13.74 3.15
CA VAL A 32 6.03 -14.89 2.28
C VAL A 32 4.54 -14.93 1.94
N PHE A 33 3.68 -14.64 2.93
CA PHE A 33 2.23 -14.67 2.77
C PHE A 33 1.72 -13.42 2.05
N ALA A 34 2.26 -12.24 2.36
CA ALA A 34 1.92 -11.00 1.66
C ALA A 34 2.20 -11.09 0.15
N GLY A 35 3.32 -11.68 -0.24
CA GLY A 35 3.66 -11.91 -1.65
C GLY A 35 2.79 -12.95 -2.37
N ALA A 36 1.95 -13.69 -1.65
CA ALA A 36 1.12 -14.75 -2.20
C ALA A 36 -0.36 -14.37 -2.29
N TRP A 37 -0.77 -13.18 -1.85
CA TRP A 37 -2.19 -12.81 -1.73
C TRP A 37 -2.99 -13.00 -3.03
N GLU A 38 -2.40 -12.71 -4.20
CA GLU A 38 -3.03 -12.90 -5.52
C GLU A 38 -3.43 -14.36 -5.81
N ARG A 39 -2.86 -15.31 -5.07
CA ARG A 39 -3.06 -16.75 -5.25
C ARG A 39 -4.19 -17.29 -4.40
N PHE A 40 -4.77 -16.49 -3.52
CA PHE A 40 -5.78 -16.92 -2.56
C PHE A 40 -7.07 -16.09 -2.72
N PRO A 41 -8.23 -16.62 -2.25
CA PRO A 41 -9.45 -15.83 -2.10
C PRO A 41 -9.17 -14.55 -1.29
N PRO A 42 -9.29 -13.34 -1.90
CA PRO A 42 -8.73 -12.13 -1.29
C PRO A 42 -9.31 -11.74 0.05
N GLU A 43 -10.62 -11.94 0.21
CA GLU A 43 -11.38 -11.56 1.40
C GLU A 43 -10.96 -12.43 2.60
N GLU A 44 -11.09 -13.75 2.45
CA GLU A 44 -10.74 -14.73 3.48
C GLU A 44 -9.24 -14.68 3.79
N TYR A 45 -8.39 -14.46 2.78
CA TYR A 45 -6.95 -14.39 3.00
C TYR A 45 -6.56 -13.16 3.85
N ALA A 46 -7.19 -12.00 3.62
CA ALA A 46 -6.93 -10.82 4.42
C ALA A 46 -7.39 -11.03 5.88
N ALA A 47 -8.64 -11.49 6.03
CA ALA A 47 -9.30 -11.69 7.32
C ALA A 47 -8.67 -12.81 8.17
N GLU A 48 -8.17 -13.87 7.55
CA GLU A 48 -7.75 -15.07 8.27
C GLU A 48 -6.24 -15.30 8.27
N VAL A 49 -5.52 -14.78 7.28
CA VAL A 49 -4.07 -15.01 7.14
C VAL A 49 -3.30 -13.74 7.39
N LEU A 50 -3.51 -12.70 6.58
CA LEU A 50 -2.70 -11.48 6.63
C LEU A 50 -2.86 -10.71 7.96
N THR A 51 -4.04 -10.73 8.57
CA THR A 51 -4.27 -10.09 9.89
C THR A 51 -3.37 -10.66 11.01
N HIS A 52 -2.87 -11.90 10.85
CA HIS A 52 -1.98 -12.55 11.83
C HIS A 52 -0.50 -12.42 11.45
N CYS A 53 -0.17 -11.82 10.30
CA CYS A 53 1.19 -11.70 9.81
C CYS A 53 1.87 -10.44 10.37
N ASP A 54 3.17 -10.54 10.66
CA ASP A 54 4.01 -9.37 10.90
C ASP A 54 4.42 -8.74 9.56
N LEU A 55 3.87 -7.56 9.27
CA LEU A 55 4.09 -6.84 8.02
C LEU A 55 5.12 -5.70 8.14
N ARG A 56 5.79 -5.50 9.29
CA ARG A 56 6.67 -4.34 9.58
C ARG A 56 7.75 -4.06 8.53
N HIS A 57 8.25 -5.11 7.89
CA HIS A 57 9.29 -5.02 6.86
C HIS A 57 8.81 -5.57 5.52
N THR A 58 7.50 -5.50 5.26
CA THR A 58 6.86 -6.08 4.08
C THR A 58 6.10 -5.02 3.33
N VAL A 59 6.33 -4.96 2.01
CA VAL A 59 5.47 -4.20 1.10
C VAL A 59 4.27 -5.09 0.73
N LEU A 60 3.08 -4.72 1.20
CA LEU A 60 1.86 -5.40 0.80
C LEU A 60 1.40 -4.87 -0.55
N ALA A 61 1.37 -5.73 -1.57
CA ALA A 61 0.90 -5.38 -2.90
C ALA A 61 -0.59 -5.65 -3.04
N VAL A 62 -1.34 -4.65 -3.52
CA VAL A 62 -2.73 -4.76 -3.92
C VAL A 62 -2.78 -4.60 -5.44
N SER A 63 -3.21 -5.66 -6.11
CA SER A 63 -3.15 -5.81 -7.57
C SER A 63 -4.53 -5.92 -8.22
N ASP A 64 -5.59 -6.14 -7.44
CA ASP A 64 -6.98 -6.17 -7.94
C ASP A 64 -8.00 -5.53 -6.97
N ARG A 65 -9.21 -5.26 -7.47
CA ARG A 65 -10.27 -4.57 -6.71
C ARG A 65 -10.87 -5.42 -5.58
N ARG A 66 -10.73 -6.75 -5.62
CA ARG A 66 -11.16 -7.64 -4.53
C ARG A 66 -10.19 -7.51 -3.35
N GLN A 67 -8.87 -7.51 -3.63
CA GLN A 67 -7.85 -7.21 -2.61
C GLN A 67 -8.01 -5.80 -2.03
N LEU A 68 -8.30 -4.81 -2.88
CA LEU A 68 -8.53 -3.44 -2.45
C LEU A 68 -9.69 -3.35 -1.44
N ARG A 69 -10.80 -4.05 -1.71
CA ARG A 69 -11.94 -4.11 -0.78
C ARG A 69 -11.58 -4.84 0.52
N ALA A 70 -10.80 -5.91 0.44
CA ALA A 70 -10.40 -6.72 1.59
C ALA A 70 -9.39 -6.00 2.53
N LEU A 71 -8.86 -4.83 2.16
CA LEU A 71 -7.95 -4.05 2.99
C LEU A 71 -8.55 -3.63 4.34
N HIS A 72 -9.87 -3.54 4.47
CA HIS A 72 -10.53 -3.18 5.72
C HIS A 72 -10.25 -4.16 6.88
N HIS A 73 -9.80 -5.39 6.59
CA HIS A 73 -9.34 -6.36 7.60
C HIS A 73 -7.96 -6.05 8.18
N LEU A 74 -7.22 -5.11 7.58
CA LEU A 74 -5.83 -4.78 7.90
C LEU A 74 -5.74 -3.32 8.40
N PRO A 75 -6.01 -3.06 9.68
CA PRO A 75 -6.02 -1.70 10.22
C PRO A 75 -4.65 -1.02 10.22
N TYR A 76 -3.57 -1.81 10.09
CA TYR A 76 -2.21 -1.29 9.94
C TYR A 76 -1.46 -2.04 8.84
N VAL A 77 -1.03 -1.30 7.82
CA VAL A 77 -0.20 -1.79 6.72
C VAL A 77 1.01 -0.86 6.59
N PRO A 78 2.20 -1.25 7.11
CA PRO A 78 3.37 -0.38 7.16
C PRO A 78 3.75 0.20 5.80
N THR A 79 3.77 -0.62 4.75
CA THR A 79 3.99 -0.15 3.38
C THR A 79 3.01 -0.81 2.42
N LEU A 80 2.19 -0.01 1.77
CA LEU A 80 1.19 -0.45 0.81
C LEU A 80 1.59 -0.06 -0.62
N SER A 81 1.53 -1.02 -1.54
CA SER A 81 1.74 -0.77 -2.97
C SER A 81 0.44 -1.00 -3.73
N LEU A 82 -0.12 0.07 -4.28
CA LEU A 82 -1.31 0.01 -5.14
C LEU A 82 -0.87 -0.14 -6.60
N ARG A 83 -1.28 -1.25 -7.24
CA ARG A 83 -0.88 -1.63 -8.60
C ARG A 83 -2.06 -1.62 -9.58
N LEU A 84 -3.10 -0.85 -9.26
CA LEU A 84 -4.28 -0.63 -10.08
C LEU A 84 -4.42 0.86 -10.42
N ASP A 85 -5.02 1.13 -11.58
CA ASP A 85 -5.40 2.47 -11.99
C ASP A 85 -6.72 2.91 -11.35
N LEU A 86 -6.59 3.53 -10.18
CA LEU A 86 -7.66 4.01 -9.31
C LEU A 86 -7.81 5.52 -9.44
N SER A 87 -9.03 6.02 -9.33
CA SER A 87 -9.26 7.46 -9.11
C SER A 87 -8.93 7.87 -7.67
N ASP A 88 -8.80 9.18 -7.46
CA ASP A 88 -8.59 9.80 -6.14
C ASP A 88 -9.64 9.31 -5.12
N ALA A 89 -10.92 9.22 -5.54
CA ALA A 89 -12.01 8.74 -4.71
C ALA A 89 -11.93 7.23 -4.39
N GLU A 90 -11.50 6.39 -5.35
CA GLU A 90 -11.29 4.97 -5.12
C GLU A 90 -10.16 4.75 -4.09
N ILE A 91 -9.07 5.52 -4.16
CA ILE A 91 -7.95 5.46 -3.20
C ILE A 91 -8.41 5.95 -1.83
N ALA A 92 -9.05 7.13 -1.75
CA ALA A 92 -9.52 7.70 -0.49
C ALA A 92 -10.50 6.77 0.24
N ALA A 93 -11.41 6.12 -0.49
CA ALA A 93 -12.34 5.17 0.07
C ALA A 93 -11.63 3.91 0.59
N ALA A 94 -10.69 3.37 -0.18
CA ALA A 94 -9.99 2.14 0.17
C ALA A 94 -9.03 2.29 1.36
N LEU A 95 -8.42 3.47 1.54
CA LEU A 95 -7.46 3.71 2.61
C LEU A 95 -8.10 4.26 3.89
N ARG A 96 -9.43 4.46 3.91
CA ARG A 96 -10.13 4.99 5.08
C ARG A 96 -9.93 4.09 6.29
N GLY A 97 -9.39 4.66 7.37
CA GLY A 97 -9.19 3.96 8.65
C GLY A 97 -8.00 2.99 8.66
N ILE A 98 -7.19 2.96 7.60
CA ILE A 98 -5.95 2.19 7.57
C ILE A 98 -4.82 3.11 8.01
N ARG A 99 -3.97 2.66 8.92
CA ARG A 99 -2.71 3.33 9.21
C ARG A 99 -1.61 2.77 8.33
N LEU A 100 -0.82 3.65 7.71
CA LEU A 100 0.33 3.26 6.89
C LEU A 100 1.47 4.27 7.02
N ASP A 101 2.70 3.77 6.86
CA ASP A 101 3.92 4.57 6.95
C ASP A 101 4.54 4.80 5.56
N GLY A 102 4.13 4.01 4.57
CA GLY A 102 4.59 4.09 3.20
C GLY A 102 3.49 3.79 2.18
N LEU A 103 3.37 4.61 1.14
CA LEU A 103 2.43 4.44 0.03
C LEU A 103 3.16 4.48 -1.31
N LEU A 104 2.99 3.42 -2.10
CA LEU A 104 3.60 3.30 -3.42
C LEU A 104 2.52 3.18 -4.50
N LEU A 105 2.38 4.22 -5.33
CA LEU A 105 1.43 4.24 -6.43
C LEU A 105 2.14 3.80 -7.71
N ARG A 106 1.85 2.58 -8.18
CA ARG A 106 2.56 1.94 -9.31
C ARG A 106 1.83 2.07 -10.66
N ARG A 107 0.55 2.43 -10.64
CA ARG A 107 -0.29 2.65 -11.82
C ARG A 107 -1.32 3.73 -11.50
N ALA A 108 -0.94 4.99 -11.54
CA ALA A 108 -1.80 6.10 -11.11
C ALA A 108 -2.00 7.11 -12.23
N THR A 109 -2.49 6.63 -13.39
CA THR A 109 -2.76 7.49 -14.55
C THR A 109 -4.04 8.30 -14.38
N ARG A 110 -4.95 7.85 -13.52
CA ARG A 110 -6.20 8.55 -13.16
C ARG A 110 -6.10 9.37 -11.88
N LEU A 111 -4.90 9.46 -11.27
CA LEU A 111 -4.68 10.26 -10.08
C LEU A 111 -4.42 11.71 -10.47
N THR A 112 -5.30 12.59 -10.02
CA THR A 112 -5.22 14.04 -10.29
C THR A 112 -4.97 14.86 -9.04
N GLU A 113 -5.36 14.34 -7.88
CA GLU A 113 -5.34 15.08 -6.62
C GLU A 113 -4.83 14.21 -5.46
N LEU A 114 -4.29 14.88 -4.44
CA LEU A 114 -3.64 14.22 -3.29
C LEU A 114 -4.31 14.52 -1.94
N SER A 115 -5.52 15.09 -1.94
CA SER A 115 -6.22 15.53 -0.73
C SER A 115 -6.40 14.41 0.32
N PHE A 116 -6.51 13.16 -0.11
CA PHE A 116 -6.61 11.99 0.78
C PHE A 116 -5.38 11.77 1.67
N LEU A 117 -4.20 12.29 1.28
CA LEU A 117 -2.96 12.15 2.04
C LEU A 117 -2.99 12.86 3.40
N SER A 118 -3.87 13.85 3.57
CA SER A 118 -4.09 14.52 4.86
C SER A 118 -4.42 13.56 6.01
N THR A 119 -5.02 12.41 5.69
CA THR A 119 -5.33 11.36 6.68
C THR A 119 -4.08 10.65 7.23
N PHE A 120 -2.91 10.85 6.61
CA PHE A 120 -1.63 10.24 6.99
C PHE A 120 -0.57 11.27 7.39
N ALA A 121 -0.96 12.51 7.71
CA ALA A 121 -0.07 13.63 8.06
C ALA A 121 1.00 13.24 9.10
N ASP A 122 0.61 12.45 10.11
CA ASP A 122 1.44 12.08 11.25
C ASP A 122 2.12 10.70 11.13
N SER A 123 1.94 9.98 10.01
CA SER A 123 2.50 8.62 9.85
C SER A 123 3.26 8.40 8.54
N LEU A 124 2.86 9.05 7.44
CA LEU A 124 3.42 8.77 6.13
C LEU A 124 4.85 9.29 6.03
N SER A 125 5.79 8.36 5.89
CA SER A 125 7.24 8.62 5.81
C SER A 125 7.82 8.36 4.42
N VAL A 126 7.18 7.50 3.62
CA VAL A 126 7.59 7.15 2.27
C VAL A 126 6.41 7.32 1.31
N LEU A 127 6.60 8.10 0.25
CA LEU A 127 5.60 8.28 -0.79
C LEU A 127 6.25 8.14 -2.17
N ASP A 128 5.71 7.25 -2.99
CA ASP A 128 6.14 7.09 -4.38
C ASP A 128 5.01 7.43 -5.34
N LEU A 129 5.18 8.57 -6.03
CA LEU A 129 4.31 9.12 -7.06
C LEU A 129 4.97 9.06 -8.45
N GLY A 130 6.05 8.28 -8.62
CA GLY A 130 6.78 8.21 -9.90
C GLY A 130 5.95 7.73 -11.09
N TRP A 131 4.77 7.16 -10.82
CA TRP A 131 3.84 6.64 -11.83
C TRP A 131 2.53 7.44 -11.88
N CYS A 132 2.56 8.73 -11.51
CA CYS A 132 1.43 9.66 -11.52
C CYS A 132 1.63 10.79 -12.56
N PRO A 133 1.56 10.52 -13.88
CA PRO A 133 1.93 11.49 -14.92
C PRO A 133 0.98 12.70 -15.03
N ALA A 134 -0.27 12.55 -14.58
CA ALA A 134 -1.29 13.59 -14.63
C ALA A 134 -1.24 14.55 -13.43
N LEU A 135 -0.50 14.20 -12.38
CA LEU A 135 -0.43 14.99 -11.15
C LEU A 135 0.44 16.24 -11.36
N ARG A 136 -0.09 17.40 -10.94
CA ARG A 136 0.58 18.70 -11.05
C ARG A 136 0.55 19.52 -9.76
N ASP A 137 -0.43 19.27 -8.88
CA ASP A 137 -0.52 19.96 -7.60
C ASP A 137 0.04 19.07 -6.46
N PHE A 138 1.08 19.57 -5.79
CA PHE A 138 1.73 18.92 -4.66
C PHE A 138 1.50 19.66 -3.34
N THR A 139 0.66 20.70 -3.33
CA THR A 139 0.28 21.44 -2.11
C THR A 139 -0.15 20.53 -0.96
N PRO A 140 -0.89 19.43 -1.19
CA PRO A 140 -1.27 18.51 -0.09
C PRO A 140 -0.10 17.83 0.62
N LEU A 141 1.12 17.83 0.05
CA LEU A 141 2.30 17.24 0.70
C LEU A 141 2.83 18.10 1.85
N ALA A 142 2.55 19.40 1.88
CA ALA A 142 3.05 20.32 2.92
C ALA A 142 2.61 19.93 4.34
N GLY A 143 1.47 19.23 4.47
CA GLY A 143 0.96 18.73 5.75
C GLY A 143 1.57 17.39 6.21
N LEU A 144 2.46 16.77 5.42
CA LEU A 144 3.03 15.45 5.74
C LEU A 144 4.31 15.60 6.58
N HIS A 145 4.15 15.85 7.88
CA HIS A 145 5.24 16.17 8.79
C HIS A 145 6.27 15.05 8.99
N GLN A 146 5.92 13.80 8.67
CA GLN A 146 6.81 12.65 8.77
C GLN A 146 7.45 12.22 7.44
N LEU A 147 7.12 12.89 6.32
CA LEU A 147 7.59 12.48 4.99
C LEU A 147 9.11 12.69 4.85
N ARG A 148 9.84 11.60 4.62
CA ARG A 148 11.30 11.59 4.48
C ARG A 148 11.79 11.16 3.11
N VAL A 149 10.95 10.42 2.38
CA VAL A 149 11.29 9.88 1.07
C VAL A 149 10.13 10.14 0.12
N LEU A 150 10.42 10.90 -0.93
CA LEU A 150 9.48 11.22 -1.99
C LEU A 150 10.09 10.83 -3.34
N PHE A 151 9.40 9.95 -4.06
CA PHE A 151 9.75 9.66 -5.46
C PHE A 151 8.75 10.33 -6.38
N LEU A 152 9.25 11.15 -7.31
CA LEU A 152 8.47 11.84 -8.33
C LEU A 152 9.02 11.52 -9.72
N ASN A 153 8.14 11.57 -10.71
CA ASN A 153 8.54 11.68 -12.10
C ASN A 153 8.42 13.14 -12.53
N THR A 154 9.56 13.81 -12.71
CA THR A 154 9.62 15.24 -13.06
C THR A 154 9.53 15.51 -14.56
N GLN A 155 9.38 14.47 -15.39
CA GLN A 155 9.27 14.63 -16.83
C GLN A 155 8.00 15.43 -17.19
N GLY A 156 8.20 16.58 -17.84
CA GLY A 156 7.10 17.46 -18.27
C GLY A 156 6.46 18.29 -17.16
N MET A 157 7.12 18.40 -15.99
CA MET A 157 6.72 19.30 -14.91
C MET A 157 7.38 20.67 -15.06
N LEU A 158 6.65 21.72 -14.68
CA LEU A 158 7.17 23.08 -14.59
C LEU A 158 7.78 23.33 -13.20
N PRO A 159 8.74 24.26 -13.06
CA PRO A 159 9.25 24.65 -11.73
C PRO A 159 8.16 25.10 -10.76
N ALA A 160 7.10 25.74 -11.27
CA ALA A 160 5.95 26.16 -10.46
C ALA A 160 5.16 24.98 -9.87
N ASP A 161 5.10 23.83 -10.58
CA ASP A 161 4.44 22.61 -10.07
C ASP A 161 5.18 22.07 -8.84
N LEU A 162 6.49 22.28 -8.76
CA LEU A 162 7.35 21.80 -7.67
C LEU A 162 7.49 22.80 -6.54
N ALA A 163 7.00 24.03 -6.69
CA ALA A 163 7.09 25.08 -5.66
C ALA A 163 6.56 24.63 -4.29
N PRO A 164 5.45 23.86 -4.17
CA PRO A 164 4.98 23.38 -2.87
C PRO A 164 5.93 22.42 -2.15
N LEU A 165 6.92 21.86 -2.84
CA LEU A 165 7.89 20.94 -2.26
C LEU A 165 9.03 21.66 -1.53
N ALA A 166 9.24 22.96 -1.79
CA ALA A 166 10.35 23.73 -1.23
C ALA A 166 10.28 23.88 0.30
N ASP A 167 9.07 23.83 0.85
CA ASP A 167 8.79 24.02 2.27
C ASP A 167 8.55 22.70 3.03
N LEU A 168 8.87 21.55 2.43
CA LEU A 168 8.72 20.26 3.11
C LEU A 168 9.75 20.16 4.25
N PRO A 169 9.32 20.15 5.53
CA PRO A 169 10.22 20.34 6.66
C PRO A 169 11.14 19.14 6.93
N ALA A 170 10.87 18.00 6.30
CA ALA A 170 11.49 16.70 6.60
C ALA A 170 12.15 16.02 5.38
N LEU A 171 12.15 16.67 4.21
CA LEU A 171 12.75 16.19 2.96
C LEU A 171 14.11 16.87 2.70
#